data_AF-A0A7X2TTC8-F1
#
_entry.id   AF-A0A7X2TTC8-F1
#
_cell.length_a   1.000
_cell.length_b   1.000
_cell.length_c   1.000
_cell.angle_alpha   90.00
_cell.angle_beta   90.00
_cell.angle_gamma   90.00
#
_symmetry.space_group_name_H-M   'P 1'
#
loop_
_entity.id
_entity.type
_entity.pdbx_description
1 polymer ?
#
loop_
_entity_poly.entity_id
_entity_poly.type
_entity_poly.pdbx_seq_one_letter_code
_entity_poly.pdbx_strand_id
1 'polypeptide(L)'
;MDIAVLLLHEQARRQPQLMLTPCHYALTGTLATRVDLLNAREVSTVFQKEIIEAGRPLYCADDEALAEFEITTLSHYQKLKKSRKKL
;
A
#
# COMPACT_ATOMS: atom_id res chain seq x y z
N MET A 1 -9.51 -6.64 9.55
CA MET A 1 -8.04 -6.54 9.66
C MET A 1 -7.55 -6.02 8.34
N ASP A 2 -6.81 -4.92 8.36
CA ASP A 2 -6.49 -4.18 7.14
C ASP A 2 -5.01 -4.41 6.81
N ILE A 3 -4.74 -4.87 5.59
CA ILE A 3 -3.41 -5.27 5.15
C ILE A 3 -3.12 -4.59 3.82
N ALA A 4 -2.06 -3.79 3.81
CA ALA A 4 -1.48 -3.25 2.59
C ALA A 4 -0.35 -4.17 2.10
N VAL A 5 -0.39 -4.54 0.82
CA VAL A 5 0.68 -5.31 0.17
C VAL A 5 1.46 -4.39 -0.75
N LEU A 6 2.76 -4.28 -0.51
CA LEU A 6 3.67 -3.55 -1.37
C LEU A 6 4.24 -4.49 -2.44
N LEU A 7 3.64 -4.46 -3.63
CA LEU A 7 4.14 -5.19 -4.80
C LEU A 7 5.22 -4.37 -5.52
N LEU A 8 6.08 -5.02 -6.32
CA LEU A 8 6.95 -4.31 -7.25
C LEU A 8 6.11 -3.54 -8.29
N HIS A 9 6.65 -2.45 -8.84
CA HIS A 9 5.92 -1.57 -9.77
C HIS A 9 5.20 -2.32 -10.90
N GLU A 10 5.88 -3.27 -11.57
CA GLU A 10 5.29 -4.06 -12.65
C GLU A 10 4.13 -4.95 -12.19
N GLN A 11 4.26 -5.56 -11.00
CA GLN A 11 3.26 -6.44 -10.42
C GLN A 11 2.05 -5.64 -9.92
N ALA A 12 2.30 -4.48 -9.30
CA ALA A 12 1.28 -3.60 -8.78
C ALA A 12 0.30 -3.18 -9.88
N ARG A 13 0.82 -2.75 -11.04
CA ARG A 13 -0.01 -2.35 -12.19
C ARG A 13 -0.82 -3.50 -12.78
N ARG A 14 -0.34 -4.73 -12.67
CA ARG A 14 -1.07 -5.94 -13.12
C ARG A 14 -2.18 -6.35 -12.15
N GLN A 15 -2.09 -5.93 -10.89
CA GLN A 15 -3.02 -6.30 -9.83
C GLN A 15 -3.43 -5.05 -9.01
N PRO A 16 -4.16 -4.11 -9.61
CA PRO A 16 -4.54 -2.88 -8.93
C PRO A 16 -5.51 -3.09 -7.76
N GLN A 17 -6.25 -4.20 -7.78
CA GLN A 17 -7.15 -4.59 -6.71
C GLN A 17 -6.79 -6.00 -6.23
N LEU A 18 -6.72 -6.18 -4.91
CA LEU A 18 -6.39 -7.47 -4.29
C LEU A 18 -7.58 -8.15 -3.63
N MET A 19 -8.71 -7.45 -3.50
CA MET A 19 -9.97 -8.05 -3.06
C MET A 19 -10.43 -9.15 -4.02
N LEU A 20 -11.00 -10.23 -3.47
CA LEU A 20 -11.52 -11.38 -4.22
C LEU A 20 -10.46 -12.15 -5.03
N THR A 21 -9.18 -11.93 -4.75
CA THR A 21 -8.08 -12.75 -5.29
C THR A 21 -7.91 -14.04 -4.49
N PRO A 22 -7.25 -15.08 -5.04
CA PRO A 22 -6.91 -16.28 -4.28
C PRO A 22 -6.17 -16.00 -2.97
N CYS A 23 -5.29 -14.99 -2.97
CA CYS A 23 -4.56 -14.54 -1.78
C CYS A 23 -5.51 -13.98 -0.71
N HIS A 24 -6.48 -13.14 -1.10
CA HIS A 24 -7.49 -12.60 -0.19
C HIS A 24 -8.33 -13.69 0.48
N TYR A 25 -8.79 -14.68 -0.31
CA TYR A 25 -9.53 -15.82 0.23
C TYR A 25 -8.68 -16.70 1.15
N ALA A 26 -7.42 -16.97 0.77
CA ALA A 26 -6.50 -17.76 1.58
C ALA A 26 -6.23 -17.10 2.95
N LEU A 27 -5.98 -15.79 2.97
CA LEU A 27 -5.77 -15.03 4.20
C LEU A 27 -7.03 -15.00 5.08
N THR A 28 -8.20 -14.72 4.49
CA THR A 28 -9.48 -14.69 5.21
C THR A 28 -9.80 -16.06 5.83
N GLY A 29 -9.59 -17.16 5.09
CA GLY A 29 -9.80 -18.51 5.57
C GLY A 29 -8.84 -18.91 6.68
N THR A 30 -7.56 -18.54 6.57
CA THR A 30 -6.53 -18.89 7.55
C THR A 30 -6.68 -18.11 8.85
N LEU A 31 -7.04 -16.82 8.77
CA LEU A 31 -7.15 -15.93 9.92
C LEU A 31 -8.54 -15.97 10.58
N ALA A 32 -9.51 -16.66 9.97
CA ALA A 32 -10.91 -16.73 10.41
C ALA A 32 -11.53 -15.34 10.70
N THR A 33 -11.07 -14.29 10.00
CA THR A 33 -11.49 -12.91 10.19
C THR A 33 -11.56 -12.19 8.85
N ARG A 34 -12.34 -11.10 8.80
CA ARG A 34 -12.44 -10.26 7.61
C ARG A 34 -11.09 -9.57 7.36
N VAL A 35 -10.48 -9.87 6.21
CA VAL A 35 -9.28 -9.18 5.73
C VAL A 35 -9.69 -8.16 4.67
N ASP A 36 -9.28 -6.90 4.86
CA ASP A 36 -9.27 -5.88 3.82
C ASP A 36 -7.86 -5.86 3.21
N LEU A 37 -7.73 -6.35 1.98
CA LEU A 37 -6.44 -6.53 1.31
C LEU A 37 -6.34 -5.54 0.16
N LEU A 38 -5.36 -4.64 0.23
CA LEU A 38 -5.16 -3.61 -0.78
C LEU A 38 -3.74 -3.60 -1.33
N ASN A 39 -3.60 -3.10 -2.54
CA ASN A 39 -2.30 -2.84 -3.16
C ASN A 39 -1.80 -1.44 -2.75
N ALA A 40 -0.70 -1.39 -2.01
CA ALA A 40 -0.18 -0.14 -1.47
C ALA A 40 0.22 0.87 -2.55
N ARG A 41 0.66 0.44 -3.75
CA ARG A 41 1.09 1.37 -4.81
C ARG A 41 -0.07 1.96 -5.61
N GLU A 42 -1.23 1.32 -5.59
CA GLU A 42 -2.37 1.67 -6.45
C GLU A 42 -3.47 2.44 -5.70
N VAL A 43 -3.23 2.81 -4.43
CA VAL A 43 -4.09 3.74 -3.67
C VAL A 43 -3.57 5.18 -3.77
N SER A 44 -4.41 6.16 -3.37
CA SER A 44 -4.04 7.58 -3.44
C SER A 44 -2.79 7.91 -2.61
N THR A 45 -2.03 8.94 -2.99
CA THR A 45 -0.84 9.40 -2.25
C THR A 45 -1.13 9.76 -0.78
N VAL A 46 -2.33 10.23 -0.47
CA VAL A 46 -2.74 10.47 0.93
C VAL A 46 -2.84 9.15 1.67
N PHE A 47 -3.46 8.13 1.08
CA PHE A 47 -3.59 6.82 1.70
C PHE A 47 -2.25 6.09 1.78
N GLN A 48 -1.39 6.18 0.76
CA GLN A 48 0.00 5.70 0.82
C GLN A 48 0.75 6.27 2.03
N LYS A 49 0.63 7.58 2.27
CA LYS A 49 1.21 8.24 3.43
C LYS A 49 0.63 7.69 4.75
N GLU A 50 -0.67 7.48 4.84
CA GLU A 50 -1.29 6.88 6.04
C GLU A 50 -0.79 5.44 6.29
N ILE A 51 -0.56 4.64 5.23
CA ILE A 51 0.03 3.29 5.34
C ILE A 51 1.43 3.37 5.97
N ILE A 52 2.26 4.33 5.54
CA ILE A 52 3.62 4.51 6.08
C ILE A 52 3.57 4.97 7.55
N GLU A 53 2.66 5.89 7.89
CA GLU A 53 2.64 6.49 9.23
C GLU A 53 1.93 5.65 10.29
N ALA A 54 0.84 4.96 9.93
CA ALA A 54 0.03 4.19 10.87
C ALA A 54 0.22 2.68 10.73
N GLY A 55 0.78 2.24 9.60
CA GLY A 55 1.06 0.83 9.35
C GLY A 55 2.27 0.31 10.13
N ARG A 56 2.39 -1.00 10.17
CA ARG A 56 3.58 -1.70 10.66
C ARG A 56 3.99 -2.78 9.67
N PRO A 57 5.28 -2.95 9.36
CA PRO A 57 5.73 -4.06 8.53
C PRO A 57 5.38 -5.40 9.18
N LEU A 58 4.68 -6.26 8.45
CA LEU A 58 4.43 -7.65 8.86
C LEU A 58 5.46 -8.60 8.26
N TYR A 59 5.92 -8.29 7.04
CA TYR A 59 6.92 -9.03 6.29
C TYR A 59 7.54 -8.09 5.25
N CYS A 60 8.86 -8.19 5.05
CA CYS A 60 9.59 -7.47 4.02
C CYS A 60 10.53 -8.45 3.31
N ALA A 61 10.45 -8.53 1.98
CA ALA A 61 11.34 -9.34 1.16
C ALA A 61 12.42 -8.49 0.46
N ASP A 62 12.20 -7.18 0.37
CA ASP A 62 13.01 -6.24 -0.40
C ASP A 62 12.98 -4.87 0.30
N ASP A 63 14.03 -4.61 1.08
CA ASP A 63 14.16 -3.38 1.86
C ASP A 63 14.40 -2.16 0.96
N GLU A 64 14.99 -2.34 -0.22
CA GLU A 64 15.20 -1.25 -1.17
C GLU A 64 13.87 -0.79 -1.77
N ALA A 65 13.00 -1.73 -2.15
CA ALA A 65 11.66 -1.42 -2.67
C ALA A 65 10.77 -0.74 -1.60
N LEU A 66 10.94 -1.11 -0.33
CA LEU A 66 10.26 -0.46 0.79
C LEU A 66 10.76 0.98 1.00
N ALA A 67 12.08 1.18 1.07
CA ALA A 67 12.67 2.50 1.21
C ALA A 67 12.30 3.43 0.03
N GLU A 68 12.31 2.92 -1.20
CA GLU A 68 11.88 3.65 -2.39
C GLU A 68 10.41 4.09 -2.28
N PHE A 69 9.53 3.19 -1.84
CA PHE A 69 8.11 3.48 -1.64
C PHE A 69 7.91 4.60 -0.62
N GLU A 70 8.64 4.56 0.51
CA GLU A 70 8.56 5.59 1.55
C GLU A 70 9.01 6.96 1.04
N ILE A 71 10.21 7.03 0.45
CA ILE A 71 10.80 8.28 -0.04
C ILE A 71 9.92 8.90 -1.13
N THR A 72 9.46 8.08 -2.08
CA THR A 72 8.63 8.54 -3.21
C THR A 72 7.28 9.04 -2.72
N THR A 73 6.64 8.33 -1.80
CA THR A 73 5.35 8.72 -1.22
C THR A 73 5.44 10.05 -0.49
N LEU A 74 6.45 10.23 0.36
CA LEU A 74 6.65 11.47 1.11
C LEU A 74 6.90 12.66 0.16
N SER A 75 7.70 12.47 -0.90
CA SER A 75 7.94 13.48 -1.94
C SER A 75 6.65 13.87 -2.66
N HIS A 76 5.84 12.89 -3.08
CA HIS A 76 4.55 13.13 -3.73
C HIS A 76 3.56 13.84 -2.82
N TYR A 77 3.47 13.43 -1.55
CA TYR A 77 2.58 14.05 -0.57
C TYR A 77 2.94 15.52 -0.31
N GLN A 78 4.23 15.84 -0.21
CA GLN A 78 4.70 17.23 -0.08
C GLN A 78 4.30 18.09 -1.29
N LYS A 79 4.45 17.56 -2.51
CA LYS A 79 4.02 18.25 -3.74
C LYS A 79 2.51 18.47 -3.75
N LEU A 80 1.72 17.45 -3.42
CA LEU A 80 0.25 17.53 -3.33
C LEU A 80 -0.20 18.60 -2.33
N LYS A 81 0.43 18.64 -1.14
CA LYS A 81 0.15 19.65 -0.11
C LYS A 81 0.48 21.07 -0.58
N LYS A 82 1.57 21.26 -1.33
CA LYS A 82 1.92 22.57 -1.91
C LYS A 82 0.90 23.02 -2.95
N SER A 83 0.40 22.12 -3.79
CA SER A 83 -0.64 22.46 -4.77
C SER A 83 -1.96 22.86 -4.10
N ARG A 84 -2.36 22.16 -3.03
CA ARG A 84 -3.59 22.48 -2.27
C ARG A 84 -3.52 23.79 -1.48
N LYS A 85 -2.32 24.22 -1.06
CA LYS A 85 -2.10 25.49 -0.34
C LYS A 85 -2.09 26.73 -1.25
N LYS A 86 -2.04 26.56 -2.57
CA LYS A 86 -2.01 27.67 -3.54
C LYS A 86 -3.40 28.05 -4.08
N LEU A 87 -4.45 27.40 -3.57
CA LEU A 87 -5.86 27.72 -3.81
C LEU A 87 -6.38 28.55 -2.64
#